data_AF-A0AAD1CKA8-F1
#
_entry.id   AF-A0AAD1CKA8-F1
#
_cell.length_a   1.000
_cell.length_b   1.000
_cell.length_c   1.000
_cell.angle_alpha   90.00
_cell.angle_beta   90.00
_cell.angle_gamma   90.00
#
_symmetry.space_group_name_H-M   'P 1'
#
loop_
_entity.id
_entity.type
_entity.pdbx_description
1 polymer ?
#
loop_
_entity_poly.entity_id
_entity_poly.type
_entity_poly.pdbx_seq_one_letter_code
_entity_poly.pdbx_strand_id
1 'polypeptide(L)'
;MPFEGIGVSINLISLFGFILVLGIVVDDAIVVGESVYAEVEKRGNSIETVIKGAKRVAIPATFGVLTTIAAFLPMLLSDNPRTEFFKSIGWVVVLCLIFSLIESKWILPAHLARSKLVDNTQNKGRLSQWKFQFNQRVSLFIDRDYRRFIRFCLSHKYSVLATFIGVLIIALSLVYSGQLRWVFFPKLPSDYIQVMVDMERSSSEQQNKRVALQLEQALYQVDEHYQTELGLPVVKHSFLNMSDDSTMFVLVELEKGENLPVSSFDILEQWKSAIPPLVGVKKIRYEASIGRSTGDIQFSLKGKELRQLQQAAQALKYEISMFDGTYNIEDDLASQNQEAILKLKPIGQALGLTLADVATQVRHAFYGYEVDRVLRDKE
;
A
#
# COMPACT_ATOMS: atom_id res chain seq x y z
N MET A 1 -4.92 17.77 -10.17
CA MET A 1 -5.11 18.96 -9.33
C MET A 1 -5.83 18.50 -8.06
N PRO A 2 -5.28 18.72 -6.86
CA PRO A 2 -6.04 18.47 -5.64
C PRO A 2 -7.27 19.38 -5.63
N PHE A 3 -8.43 18.90 -5.18
CA PHE A 3 -9.55 19.80 -4.87
C PHE A 3 -9.07 20.72 -3.74
N GLU A 4 -8.83 22.00 -4.05
CA GLU A 4 -8.14 22.98 -3.18
C GLU A 4 -8.78 23.18 -1.79
N GLY A 5 -10.01 22.72 -1.58
CA GLY A 5 -10.70 22.76 -0.27
C GLY A 5 -10.62 21.51 0.60
N ILE A 6 -10.21 20.34 0.07
CA ILE A 6 -10.30 19.04 0.78
C ILE A 6 -8.96 18.30 0.84
N GLY A 7 -7.94 18.74 0.09
CA GLY A 7 -6.59 18.16 0.17
C GLY A 7 -6.48 16.75 -0.42
N VAL A 8 -7.51 16.27 -1.13
CA VAL A 8 -7.50 14.96 -1.78
C VAL A 8 -7.02 15.10 -3.23
N SER A 9 -6.00 14.32 -3.59
CA SER A 9 -5.48 14.21 -4.95
C SER A 9 -6.02 12.96 -5.65
N ILE A 10 -6.05 12.98 -6.98
CA ILE A 10 -6.30 11.77 -7.77
C ILE A 10 -5.04 10.92 -7.72
N ASN A 11 -5.11 9.83 -6.97
CA ASN A 11 -4.07 8.82 -6.82
C ASN A 11 -4.71 7.42 -6.68
N LEU A 12 -3.89 6.38 -6.69
CA LEU A 12 -4.34 4.99 -6.57
C LEU A 12 -5.24 4.75 -5.34
N ILE A 13 -4.96 5.40 -4.21
CA ILE A 13 -5.73 5.29 -2.97
C ILE A 13 -7.14 5.90 -3.12
N SER A 14 -7.22 7.11 -3.70
CA SER A 14 -8.50 7.75 -3.98
C SER A 14 -9.35 6.95 -4.98
N LEU A 15 -8.70 6.29 -5.96
CA LEU A 15 -9.36 5.45 -6.95
C LEU A 15 -9.91 4.15 -6.33
N PHE A 16 -9.18 3.53 -5.39
CA PHE A 16 -9.73 2.46 -4.57
C PHE A 16 -10.96 2.89 -3.77
N GLY A 17 -10.94 4.12 -3.22
CA GLY A 17 -12.11 4.70 -2.57
C GLY A 17 -13.33 4.81 -3.51
N PHE A 18 -13.12 5.22 -4.76
CA PHE A 18 -14.18 5.27 -5.78
C PHE A 18 -14.71 3.88 -6.12
N ILE A 19 -13.84 2.87 -6.27
CA ILE A 19 -14.27 1.50 -6.55
C ILE A 19 -15.11 0.95 -5.39
N LEU A 20 -14.68 1.17 -4.15
CA LEU A 20 -15.40 0.73 -2.94
C LEU A 20 -16.81 1.35 -2.90
N VAL A 21 -16.91 2.65 -3.16
CA VAL A 21 -18.19 3.36 -3.05
C VAL A 21 -19.12 3.11 -4.22
N LEU A 22 -18.63 2.65 -5.39
CA LEU A 22 -19.45 2.47 -6.58
C LEU A 22 -20.64 1.53 -6.35
N GLY A 23 -20.45 0.45 -5.59
CA GLY A 23 -21.54 -0.45 -5.22
C GLY A 23 -22.58 0.22 -4.33
N ILE A 24 -22.11 1.02 -3.35
CA ILE A 24 -22.98 1.64 -2.34
C ILE A 24 -23.74 2.85 -2.91
N VAL A 25 -23.13 3.62 -3.82
CA VAL A 25 -23.77 4.80 -4.44
C VAL A 25 -25.00 4.40 -5.26
N VAL A 26 -24.96 3.27 -5.95
CA VAL A 26 -26.05 2.87 -6.85
C VAL A 26 -27.23 2.27 -6.07
N ASP A 27 -27.00 1.74 -4.87
CA ASP A 27 -28.03 1.10 -4.05
C ASP A 27 -29.21 2.04 -3.73
N ASP A 28 -28.95 3.31 -3.40
CA ASP A 28 -30.01 4.28 -3.10
C ASP A 28 -30.93 4.51 -4.30
N ALA A 29 -30.31 4.71 -5.46
CA ALA A 29 -31.01 4.92 -6.72
C ALA A 29 -31.83 3.68 -7.10
N ILE A 30 -31.29 2.47 -6.88
CA ILE A 30 -32.02 1.22 -7.11
C ILE A 30 -33.24 1.12 -6.19
N VAL A 31 -33.09 1.39 -4.88
CA VAL A 31 -34.19 1.29 -3.91
C VAL A 31 -35.32 2.28 -4.23
N VAL A 32 -34.97 3.53 -4.57
CA VAL A 32 -35.95 4.54 -4.99
C VAL A 32 -36.60 4.13 -6.31
N GLY A 33 -35.81 3.69 -7.29
CA GLY A 33 -36.29 3.23 -8.60
C GLY A 33 -37.27 2.08 -8.51
N GLU A 34 -36.96 1.05 -7.70
CA GLU A 34 -37.83 -0.11 -7.49
C GLU A 34 -39.13 0.28 -6.77
N SER A 35 -39.05 1.15 -5.76
CA SER A 35 -40.24 1.64 -5.06
C SER A 35 -41.16 2.44 -5.97
N VAL A 36 -40.57 3.27 -6.85
CA VAL A 36 -41.31 4.01 -7.90
C VAL A 36 -41.94 3.03 -8.90
N TYR A 37 -41.16 2.08 -9.41
CA TYR A 37 -41.63 1.08 -10.37
C TYR A 37 -42.79 0.26 -9.80
N ALA A 38 -42.69 -0.22 -8.56
CA ALA A 38 -43.72 -1.00 -7.89
C ALA A 38 -45.02 -0.21 -7.64
N GLU A 39 -44.96 1.10 -7.42
CA GLU A 39 -46.16 1.94 -7.33
C GLU A 39 -46.76 2.22 -8.72
N VAL A 40 -45.92 2.45 -9.74
CA VAL A 40 -46.35 2.68 -11.13
C VAL A 40 -47.02 1.45 -11.72
N GLU A 41 -46.51 0.24 -11.44
CA GLU A 41 -47.13 -1.02 -11.85
C GLU A 41 -48.53 -1.20 -11.25
N LYS A 42 -48.74 -0.76 -10.00
CA LYS A 42 -50.01 -0.92 -9.28
C LYS A 42 -51.06 0.15 -9.61
N ARG A 43 -50.63 1.40 -9.84
CA ARG A 43 -51.52 2.58 -9.93
C ARG A 43 -51.47 3.29 -11.28
N GLY A 44 -50.62 2.82 -12.19
CA GLY A 44 -50.37 3.48 -13.48
C GLY A 44 -49.35 4.61 -13.38
N ASN A 45 -48.82 5.00 -14.54
CA ASN A 45 -47.78 6.02 -14.64
C ASN A 45 -48.38 7.43 -14.50
N SER A 46 -48.14 8.05 -13.36
CA SER A 46 -48.50 9.43 -13.05
C SER A 46 -47.40 10.05 -12.20
N ILE A 47 -47.20 11.37 -12.33
CA ILE A 47 -46.27 12.14 -11.49
C ILE A 47 -46.57 11.90 -10.00
N GLU A 48 -47.85 11.80 -9.62
CA GLU A 48 -48.23 11.55 -8.22
C GLU A 48 -47.79 10.17 -7.74
N THR A 49 -47.92 9.14 -8.60
CA THR A 49 -47.49 7.77 -8.30
C THR A 49 -45.97 7.70 -8.10
N VAL A 50 -45.21 8.41 -8.93
CA VAL A 50 -43.75 8.51 -8.82
C VAL A 50 -43.33 9.21 -7.53
N ILE A 51 -43.96 10.35 -7.19
CA ILE A 51 -43.70 11.05 -5.94
C ILE A 51 -44.00 10.16 -4.74
N LYS A 52 -45.11 9.40 -4.78
CA LYS A 52 -45.50 8.49 -3.70
C LYS A 52 -44.52 7.33 -3.53
N GLY A 53 -44.09 6.72 -4.63
CA GLY A 53 -43.07 5.67 -4.63
C GLY A 53 -41.74 6.15 -4.06
N ALA A 54 -41.26 7.33 -4.48
CA ALA A 54 -40.02 7.90 -3.96
C ALA A 54 -40.13 8.26 -2.47
N LYS A 55 -41.22 8.91 -2.04
CA LYS A 55 -41.43 9.29 -0.63
C LYS A 55 -41.51 8.10 0.32
N ARG A 56 -42.03 6.95 -0.14
CA ARG A 56 -42.17 5.74 0.66
C ARG A 56 -40.84 5.24 1.22
N VAL A 57 -39.76 5.37 0.46
CA VAL A 57 -38.43 4.86 0.81
C VAL A 57 -37.41 5.96 1.12
N ALA A 58 -37.77 7.23 0.92
CA ALA A 58 -36.87 8.37 1.14
C ALA A 58 -36.28 8.40 2.57
N ILE A 59 -37.09 8.19 3.60
CA ILE A 59 -36.64 8.18 4.99
C ILE A 59 -35.66 7.02 5.26
N PRO A 60 -36.04 5.74 5.08
CA PRO A 60 -35.15 4.62 5.38
C PRO A 60 -33.87 4.64 4.54
N ALA A 61 -33.93 5.03 3.27
CA ALA A 61 -32.74 5.17 2.42
C ALA A 61 -31.78 6.25 2.96
N THR A 62 -32.30 7.41 3.37
CA THR A 62 -31.47 8.48 3.93
C THR A 62 -30.73 8.04 5.18
N PHE A 63 -31.41 7.38 6.12
CA PHE A 63 -30.79 6.89 7.35
C PHE A 63 -29.77 5.78 7.05
N GLY A 64 -30.00 4.95 6.03
CA GLY A 64 -29.03 3.97 5.55
C GLY A 64 -27.71 4.64 5.15
N VAL A 65 -27.76 5.65 4.27
CA VAL A 65 -26.56 6.37 3.82
C VAL A 65 -25.88 7.13 4.94
N LEU A 66 -26.65 7.82 5.78
CA LEU A 66 -26.10 8.54 6.93
C LEU A 66 -25.37 7.61 7.90
N THR A 67 -25.85 6.37 8.06
CA THR A 67 -25.16 5.36 8.88
C THR A 67 -23.81 4.99 8.26
N THR A 68 -23.76 4.81 6.94
CA THR A 68 -22.50 4.57 6.22
C THR A 68 -21.55 5.76 6.36
N ILE A 69 -22.03 7.00 6.14
CA ILE A 69 -21.23 8.21 6.35
C ILE A 69 -20.67 8.27 7.78
N ALA A 70 -21.51 7.98 8.78
CA ALA A 70 -21.11 7.96 10.19
C ALA A 70 -20.04 6.89 10.49
N ALA A 71 -20.06 5.76 9.80
CA ALA A 71 -19.03 4.72 9.94
C ALA A 71 -17.66 5.15 9.39
N PHE A 72 -17.63 5.99 8.35
CA PHE A 72 -16.39 6.52 7.76
C PHE A 72 -15.91 7.83 8.40
N LEU A 73 -16.76 8.54 9.14
CA LEU A 73 -16.42 9.82 9.77
C LEU A 73 -15.23 9.75 10.74
N PRO A 74 -15.05 8.71 11.58
CA PRO A 74 -13.87 8.60 12.45
C PRO A 74 -12.54 8.57 11.68
N MET A 75 -12.53 8.04 10.46
CA MET A 75 -11.33 8.00 9.61
C MET A 75 -10.94 9.39 9.11
N LEU A 76 -11.93 10.28 8.91
CA LEU A 76 -11.72 11.66 8.49
C LEU A 76 -11.19 12.55 9.62
N LEU A 77 -11.62 12.28 10.85
CA LEU A 77 -11.27 13.03 12.05
C LEU A 77 -9.91 12.63 12.64
N SER A 78 -9.24 11.63 12.09
CA SER A 78 -7.93 11.19 12.57
C SER A 78 -6.81 12.10 12.07
N ASP A 79 -6.03 12.65 13.01
CA ASP A 79 -4.87 13.53 12.75
C ASP A 79 -3.54 12.77 12.58
N ASN A 80 -3.58 11.44 12.65
CA ASN A 80 -2.37 10.64 12.54
C ASN A 80 -1.88 10.63 11.08
N PRO A 81 -0.61 10.98 10.79
CA PRO A 81 -0.07 10.89 9.43
C PRO A 81 -0.20 9.49 8.82
N ARG A 82 -0.22 8.44 9.66
CA ARG A 82 -0.43 7.05 9.23
C ARG A 82 -1.86 6.76 8.75
N THR A 83 -2.83 7.63 9.05
CA THR A 83 -4.21 7.50 8.58
C THR A 83 -4.51 8.30 7.33
N GLU A 84 -3.53 8.98 6.73
CA GLU A 84 -3.75 9.80 5.53
C GLU A 84 -4.24 8.96 4.34
N PHE A 85 -3.76 7.71 4.23
CA PHE A 85 -4.28 6.71 3.29
C PHE A 85 -5.79 6.49 3.48
N PHE A 86 -6.21 6.23 4.72
CA PHE A 86 -7.60 5.97 5.08
C PHE A 86 -8.49 7.20 4.98
N LYS A 87 -7.94 8.38 5.26
CA LYS A 87 -8.61 9.69 5.15
C LYS A 87 -8.96 10.01 3.70
N SER A 88 -8.05 9.71 2.77
CA SER A 88 -8.31 9.85 1.33
C SER A 88 -9.52 9.01 0.88
N ILE A 89 -9.59 7.74 1.30
CA ILE A 89 -10.72 6.85 1.03
C ILE A 89 -12.01 7.39 1.66
N GLY A 90 -11.94 7.79 2.93
CA GLY A 90 -13.10 8.31 3.66
C GLY A 90 -13.71 9.55 2.97
N TRP A 91 -12.87 10.45 2.45
CA TRP A 91 -13.36 11.66 1.77
C TRP A 91 -14.09 11.33 0.49
N VAL A 92 -13.53 10.45 -0.33
CA VAL A 92 -14.16 9.99 -1.57
C VAL A 92 -15.52 9.36 -1.28
N VAL A 93 -15.57 8.44 -0.29
CA VAL A 93 -16.81 7.76 0.10
C VAL A 93 -17.87 8.76 0.57
N VAL A 94 -17.54 9.64 1.52
CA VAL A 94 -18.51 10.59 2.10
C VAL A 94 -19.04 11.55 1.03
N LEU A 95 -18.18 12.09 0.18
CA LEU A 95 -18.59 12.99 -0.90
C LEU A 95 -19.49 12.27 -1.91
N CYS A 96 -19.12 11.07 -2.34
CA CYS A 96 -19.93 10.27 -3.26
C CYS A 96 -21.31 9.92 -2.68
N LEU A 97 -21.39 9.58 -1.40
CA LEU A 97 -22.65 9.27 -0.73
C LEU A 97 -23.54 10.52 -0.55
N ILE A 98 -22.96 11.69 -0.27
CA ILE A 98 -23.71 12.96 -0.24
C ILE A 98 -24.27 13.26 -1.63
N PHE A 99 -23.48 13.11 -2.68
CA PHE A 99 -23.95 13.28 -4.05
C PHE A 99 -25.01 12.23 -4.44
N SER A 100 -24.87 10.98 -4.00
CA SER A 100 -25.89 9.92 -4.17
C SER A 100 -27.23 10.32 -3.57
N LEU A 101 -27.24 10.89 -2.36
CA LEU A 101 -28.47 11.36 -1.72
C LEU A 101 -29.15 12.49 -2.49
N ILE A 102 -28.36 13.37 -3.12
CA ILE A 102 -28.90 14.44 -3.96
C ILE A 102 -29.48 13.85 -5.25
N GLU A 103 -28.73 12.97 -5.92
CA GLU A 103 -29.13 12.34 -7.18
C GLU A 103 -30.42 11.51 -7.00
N SER A 104 -30.41 10.57 -6.06
CA SER A 104 -31.52 9.63 -5.84
C SER A 104 -32.82 10.29 -5.41
N LYS A 105 -32.77 11.47 -4.78
CA LYS A 105 -33.96 12.19 -4.29
C LYS A 105 -34.44 13.28 -5.22
N TRP A 106 -33.54 14.00 -5.89
CA TRP A 106 -33.89 15.18 -6.68
C TRP A 106 -33.90 14.87 -8.18
N ILE A 107 -32.89 14.14 -8.66
CA ILE A 107 -32.67 13.92 -10.09
C ILE A 107 -33.43 12.69 -10.56
N LEU A 108 -33.26 11.57 -9.88
CA LEU A 108 -33.83 10.29 -10.29
C LEU A 108 -35.37 10.31 -10.37
N PRO A 109 -36.14 10.80 -9.37
CA PRO A 109 -37.60 10.82 -9.46
C PRO A 109 -38.11 11.73 -10.59
N ALA A 110 -37.40 12.82 -10.88
CA ALA A 110 -37.73 13.73 -11.99
C ALA A 110 -37.49 13.08 -13.36
N HIS A 111 -36.45 12.24 -13.48
CA HIS A 111 -36.19 11.45 -14.67
C HIS A 111 -37.23 10.35 -14.85
N LEU A 112 -37.55 9.61 -13.78
CA LEU A 112 -38.54 8.53 -13.77
C LEU A 112 -39.94 9.04 -14.10
N ALA A 113 -40.35 10.20 -13.57
CA ALA A 113 -41.65 10.82 -13.87
C ALA A 113 -41.85 11.18 -15.34
N ARG A 114 -40.77 11.43 -16.08
CA ARG A 114 -40.81 11.77 -17.51
C ARG A 114 -40.68 10.54 -18.41
N SER A 115 -40.24 9.42 -17.85
CA SER A 115 -40.08 8.17 -18.57
C SER A 115 -41.38 7.36 -18.59
N LYS A 116 -41.64 6.65 -19.70
CA LYS A 116 -42.69 5.64 -19.76
C LYS A 116 -42.16 4.35 -19.16
N LEU A 117 -42.28 4.22 -17.84
CA LEU A 117 -41.76 3.08 -17.09
C LEU A 117 -42.51 1.77 -17.36
N VAL A 118 -43.75 1.88 -17.83
CA VAL A 118 -44.60 0.73 -18.19
C VAL A 118 -45.09 0.95 -19.62
N ASP A 119 -44.39 0.32 -20.56
CA ASP A 119 -44.91 0.12 -21.91
C ASP A 119 -45.85 -1.10 -21.87
N ASN A 120 -47.14 -0.85 -22.05
CA ASN A 120 -48.18 -1.89 -22.14
C ASN A 120 -48.15 -2.62 -23.50
N THR A 121 -47.13 -2.38 -24.33
CA THR A 121 -46.92 -3.09 -25.59
C THR A 121 -46.25 -4.42 -25.29
N GLN A 122 -47.03 -5.50 -25.41
CA GLN A 122 -46.56 -6.88 -25.43
C GLN A 122 -45.50 -7.05 -26.53
N ASN A 123 -44.24 -6.79 -26.20
CA ASN A 123 -43.13 -7.10 -27.08
C ASN A 123 -42.92 -8.62 -26.97
N LYS A 124 -43.53 -9.38 -27.90
CA LYS A 124 -43.54 -10.86 -27.96
C LYS A 124 -42.19 -11.48 -28.34
N GLY A 125 -41.08 -10.80 -28.04
CA GLY A 125 -39.74 -11.33 -28.25
C GLY A 125 -39.42 -12.46 -27.27
N ARG A 126 -38.62 -13.45 -27.71
CA ARG A 126 -38.16 -14.57 -26.87
C ARG A 126 -37.49 -14.11 -25.56
N LEU A 127 -36.81 -12.96 -25.60
CA LEU A 127 -36.17 -12.35 -24.43
C LEU A 127 -37.18 -11.83 -23.38
N SER A 128 -38.30 -11.25 -23.82
CA SER A 128 -39.36 -10.77 -22.92
C SER A 128 -40.04 -11.94 -22.20
N GLN A 129 -40.30 -13.02 -22.93
CA GLN A 129 -40.87 -14.26 -22.37
C GLN A 129 -39.92 -14.94 -21.37
N TRP A 130 -38.62 -14.95 -21.66
CA TRP A 130 -37.62 -15.46 -20.71
C TRP A 130 -37.55 -14.62 -19.43
N LYS A 131 -37.52 -13.28 -19.54
CA LYS A 131 -37.58 -12.37 -18.38
C LYS A 131 -38.83 -12.61 -17.53
N PHE A 132 -39.98 -12.77 -18.17
CA PHE A 132 -41.25 -13.04 -17.49
C PHE A 132 -41.24 -14.38 -16.75
N GLN A 133 -40.76 -15.46 -17.39
CA GLN A 133 -40.64 -16.77 -16.74
C GLN A 133 -39.64 -16.74 -15.58
N PHE A 134 -38.53 -16.01 -15.72
CA PHE A 134 -37.55 -15.84 -14.66
C PHE A 134 -38.16 -15.10 -13.46
N ASN A 135 -38.82 -13.96 -13.69
CA ASN A 135 -39.48 -13.19 -12.65
C ASN A 135 -40.56 -14.00 -11.91
N GLN A 136 -41.33 -14.82 -12.62
CA GLN A 136 -42.31 -15.71 -11.98
C GLN A 136 -41.66 -16.79 -11.11
N ARG A 137 -40.55 -17.39 -11.55
CA ARG A 137 -39.84 -18.39 -10.73
C ARG A 137 -39.24 -17.75 -9.48
N VAL A 138 -38.67 -16.56 -9.61
CA VAL A 138 -38.13 -15.80 -8.49
C VAL A 138 -39.24 -15.41 -7.51
N SER A 139 -40.38 -14.91 -8.00
CA SER A 139 -41.51 -14.56 -7.10
C SER A 139 -42.05 -15.79 -6.36
N LEU A 140 -42.19 -16.92 -7.04
CA LEU A 140 -42.60 -18.19 -6.42
C LEU A 140 -41.60 -18.66 -5.35
N PHE A 141 -40.30 -18.51 -5.59
CA PHE A 141 -39.27 -18.82 -4.59
C PHE A 141 -39.37 -17.91 -3.37
N ILE A 142 -39.53 -16.59 -3.58
CA ILE A 142 -39.67 -15.59 -2.52
C ILE A 142 -40.91 -15.89 -1.67
N ASP A 143 -42.06 -16.13 -2.30
CA ASP A 143 -43.34 -16.32 -1.61
C ASP A 143 -43.48 -17.69 -0.94
N ARG A 144 -42.90 -18.75 -1.51
CA ARG A 144 -43.02 -20.10 -0.98
C ARG A 144 -41.87 -20.46 -0.05
N ASP A 145 -40.65 -20.48 -0.58
CA ASP A 145 -39.51 -21.12 0.08
C ASP A 145 -38.84 -20.14 1.05
N TYR A 146 -38.52 -18.92 0.59
CA TYR A 146 -37.95 -17.88 1.44
C TYR A 146 -38.90 -17.48 2.58
N ARG A 147 -40.19 -17.23 2.28
CA ARG A 147 -41.18 -16.90 3.32
C ARG A 147 -41.43 -18.03 4.31
N ARG A 148 -41.32 -19.30 3.90
CA ARG A 148 -41.40 -20.45 4.83
C ARG A 148 -40.16 -20.52 5.72
N PHE A 149 -38.98 -20.29 5.16
CA PHE A 149 -37.73 -20.23 5.92
C PHE A 149 -37.73 -19.10 6.96
N ILE A 150 -38.14 -17.88 6.58
CA ILE A 150 -38.24 -16.77 7.53
C ILE A 150 -39.26 -17.07 8.64
N ARG A 151 -40.42 -17.67 8.32
CA ARG A 151 -41.39 -18.09 9.35
C ARG A 151 -40.80 -19.12 10.32
N PHE A 152 -40.00 -20.06 9.82
CA PHE A 152 -39.28 -21.03 10.65
C PHE A 152 -38.25 -20.36 11.55
N CYS A 153 -37.47 -19.40 11.03
CA CYS A 153 -36.51 -18.62 11.80
C CYS A 153 -37.21 -17.78 12.89
N LEU A 154 -38.34 -17.17 12.57
CA LEU A 154 -39.12 -16.36 13.51
C LEU A 154 -39.77 -17.21 14.60
N SER A 155 -40.21 -18.44 14.30
CA SER A 155 -40.75 -19.35 15.32
C SER A 155 -39.66 -19.91 16.24
N HIS A 156 -38.42 -20.04 15.75
CA HIS A 156 -37.26 -20.52 16.51
C HIS A 156 -36.24 -19.40 16.80
N LYS A 157 -36.73 -18.22 17.23
CA LYS A 157 -35.91 -17.02 17.45
C LYS A 157 -34.68 -17.23 18.37
N TYR A 158 -34.81 -18.07 19.40
CA TYR A 158 -33.69 -18.38 20.30
C TYR A 158 -32.63 -19.26 19.64
N SER A 159 -33.05 -20.21 18.79
CA SER A 159 -32.11 -21.04 18.03
C SER A 159 -31.36 -20.20 17.02
N VAL A 160 -32.03 -19.28 16.31
CA VAL A 160 -31.38 -18.34 15.38
C VAL A 160 -30.37 -17.46 16.11
N LEU A 161 -30.74 -16.91 17.27
CA LEU A 161 -29.83 -16.10 18.09
C LEU A 161 -28.63 -16.94 18.58
N ALA A 162 -28.86 -18.17 19.04
CA ALA A 162 -27.80 -19.07 19.47
C ALA A 162 -26.85 -19.44 18.31
N THR A 163 -27.38 -19.69 17.11
CA THR A 163 -26.56 -19.92 15.92
C THR A 163 -25.75 -18.68 15.55
N PHE A 164 -26.35 -17.48 15.59
CA PHE A 164 -25.64 -16.23 15.34
C PHE A 164 -24.48 -16.03 16.34
N ILE A 165 -24.75 -16.20 17.64
CA ILE A 165 -23.72 -16.10 18.70
C ILE A 165 -22.67 -17.19 18.53
N GLY A 166 -23.06 -18.42 18.18
CA GLY A 166 -22.13 -19.53 17.94
C GLY A 166 -21.18 -19.24 16.78
N VAL A 167 -21.70 -18.77 15.65
CA VAL A 167 -20.89 -18.35 14.50
C VAL A 167 -19.98 -17.17 14.86
N LEU A 168 -20.48 -16.20 15.63
CA LEU A 168 -19.68 -15.08 16.11
C LEU A 168 -18.53 -15.53 17.02
N ILE A 169 -18.78 -16.46 17.94
CA ILE A 169 -17.75 -17.05 18.81
C ILE A 169 -16.71 -17.77 17.96
N ILE A 170 -17.12 -18.60 17.00
CA ILE A 170 -16.18 -19.30 16.10
C ILE A 170 -15.32 -18.30 15.31
N ALA A 171 -15.92 -17.25 14.76
CA ALA A 171 -15.20 -16.22 14.02
C ALA A 171 -14.18 -15.49 14.92
N LEU A 172 -14.57 -15.08 16.12
CA LEU A 172 -13.66 -14.45 17.09
C LEU A 172 -12.57 -15.42 17.54
N SER A 173 -12.89 -16.69 17.79
CA SER A 173 -11.92 -17.73 18.15
C SER A 173 -10.87 -17.94 17.07
N LEU A 174 -11.23 -17.91 15.78
CA LEU A 174 -10.26 -18.01 14.68
C LEU A 174 -9.26 -16.84 14.67
N VAL A 175 -9.74 -15.62 14.98
CA VAL A 175 -8.88 -14.43 15.11
C VAL A 175 -7.95 -14.56 16.31
N TYR A 176 -8.48 -14.92 17.49
CA TYR A 176 -7.68 -15.04 18.72
C TYR A 176 -6.76 -16.26 18.75
N SER A 177 -7.11 -17.34 18.04
CA SER A 177 -6.30 -18.57 17.97
C SER A 177 -4.97 -18.36 17.23
N GLY A 178 -4.74 -17.19 16.60
CA GLY A 178 -3.52 -16.89 15.87
C GLY A 178 -3.38 -17.62 14.52
N GLN A 179 -4.42 -18.34 14.08
CA GLN A 179 -4.45 -18.96 12.74
C GLN A 179 -4.54 -17.90 11.64
N LEU A 180 -5.24 -16.79 11.92
CA LEU A 180 -5.27 -15.63 11.06
C LEU A 180 -4.05 -14.75 11.34
N ARG A 181 -3.07 -14.78 10.42
CA ARG A 181 -1.90 -13.92 10.49
C ARG A 181 -2.30 -12.48 10.21
N TRP A 182 -2.10 -11.60 11.19
CA TRP A 182 -2.34 -10.18 11.01
C TRP A 182 -1.12 -9.54 10.33
N VAL A 183 -1.33 -9.02 9.13
CA VAL A 183 -0.30 -8.30 8.36
C VAL A 183 -0.79 -6.86 8.21
N PHE A 184 -0.08 -5.90 8.79
CA PHE A 184 -0.52 -4.50 8.81
C PHE A 184 -0.57 -3.87 7.41
N PHE A 185 0.43 -4.14 6.58
CA PHE A 185 0.43 -3.79 5.16
C PHE A 185 0.96 -4.97 4.34
N PRO A 186 0.23 -5.45 3.32
CA PRO A 186 0.76 -6.44 2.41
C PRO A 186 1.91 -5.83 1.61
N LYS A 187 2.96 -6.62 1.38
CA LYS A 187 4.05 -6.24 0.48
C LYS A 187 3.56 -6.42 -0.95
N LEU A 188 3.31 -5.32 -1.65
CA LEU A 188 2.93 -5.34 -3.07
C LEU A 188 4.21 -5.36 -3.92
N PRO A 189 4.32 -6.24 -4.93
CA PRO A 189 5.47 -6.23 -5.85
C PRO A 189 5.68 -4.84 -6.44
N SER A 190 6.91 -4.34 -6.37
CA SER A 190 7.35 -3.09 -6.99
C SER A 190 7.92 -3.34 -8.38
N ASP A 191 7.74 -2.38 -9.29
CA ASP A 191 8.43 -2.31 -10.59
C ASP A 191 9.94 -2.02 -10.44
N TYR A 192 10.38 -1.74 -9.21
CA TYR A 192 11.77 -1.47 -8.87
C TYR A 192 12.26 -2.39 -7.76
N ILE A 193 13.49 -2.89 -7.92
CA ILE A 193 14.26 -3.51 -6.84
C ILE A 193 15.34 -2.53 -6.40
N GLN A 194 15.41 -2.26 -5.10
CA GLN A 194 16.41 -1.41 -4.47
C GLN A 194 17.30 -2.24 -3.57
N VAL A 195 18.61 -2.12 -3.75
CA VAL A 195 19.62 -2.77 -2.90
C VAL A 195 20.56 -1.72 -2.37
N MET A 196 20.63 -1.59 -1.05
CA MET A 196 21.53 -0.68 -0.38
C MET A 196 22.58 -1.50 0.36
N VAL A 197 23.84 -1.32 -0.03
CA VAL A 197 24.99 -2.05 0.53
C VAL A 197 25.82 -1.08 1.34
N ASP A 198 25.90 -1.31 2.64
CA ASP A 198 26.80 -0.60 3.53
C ASP A 198 28.11 -1.40 3.61
N MET A 199 29.20 -0.82 3.10
CA MET A 199 30.55 -1.36 3.18
C MET A 199 31.17 -1.10 4.54
N GLU A 200 32.13 -1.94 4.93
CA GLU A 200 32.98 -1.68 6.08
C GLU A 200 33.88 -0.46 5.79
N ARG A 201 34.03 0.43 6.77
CA ARG A 201 34.76 1.70 6.57
C ARG A 201 36.25 1.51 6.27
N SER A 202 36.82 0.35 6.57
CA SER A 202 38.19 -0.02 6.25
C SER A 202 38.36 -0.64 4.86
N SER A 203 37.27 -0.86 4.12
CA SER A 203 37.32 -1.43 2.78
C SER A 203 37.95 -0.44 1.79
N SER A 204 38.85 -0.93 0.94
CA SER A 204 39.49 -0.10 -0.08
C SER A 204 38.52 0.20 -1.23
N GLU A 205 38.72 1.32 -1.92
CA GLU A 205 37.92 1.69 -3.11
C GLU A 205 37.92 0.56 -4.16
N GLN A 206 39.08 -0.09 -4.37
CA GLN A 206 39.19 -1.23 -5.28
C GLN A 206 38.30 -2.41 -4.84
N GLN A 207 38.21 -2.67 -3.54
CA GLN A 207 37.36 -3.72 -3.01
C GLN A 207 35.87 -3.36 -3.15
N ASN A 208 35.52 -2.09 -2.93
CA ASN A 208 34.15 -1.61 -3.11
C ASN A 208 33.72 -1.73 -4.57
N LYS A 209 34.60 -1.37 -5.51
CA LYS A 209 34.37 -1.56 -6.94
C LYS A 209 34.20 -3.04 -7.31
N ARG A 210 34.95 -3.97 -6.71
CA ARG A 210 34.75 -5.41 -6.95
C ARG A 210 33.38 -5.87 -6.48
N VAL A 211 32.93 -5.43 -5.30
CA VAL A 211 31.60 -5.76 -4.79
C VAL A 211 30.50 -5.20 -5.69
N ALA A 212 30.65 -3.96 -6.16
CA ALA A 212 29.73 -3.36 -7.14
C ALA A 212 29.60 -4.22 -8.42
N LEU A 213 30.73 -4.64 -8.99
CA LEU A 213 30.77 -5.48 -10.18
C LEU A 213 30.19 -6.87 -9.93
N GLN A 214 30.41 -7.46 -8.74
CA GLN A 214 29.82 -8.75 -8.39
C GLN A 214 28.30 -8.69 -8.28
N LEU A 215 27.76 -7.60 -7.71
CA LEU A 215 26.32 -7.38 -7.62
C LEU A 215 25.69 -7.22 -9.00
N GLU A 216 26.33 -6.42 -9.86
CA GLU A 216 25.91 -6.19 -11.25
C GLU A 216 25.97 -7.48 -12.08
N GLN A 217 27.07 -8.24 -11.98
CA GLN A 217 27.22 -9.52 -12.68
C GLN A 217 26.16 -10.53 -12.25
N ALA A 218 25.89 -10.65 -10.94
CA ALA A 218 24.85 -11.52 -10.44
C ALA A 218 23.45 -11.12 -10.93
N LEU A 219 23.20 -9.81 -11.10
CA LEU A 219 21.93 -9.32 -11.66
C LEU A 219 21.76 -9.74 -13.13
N TYR A 220 22.79 -9.54 -13.96
CA TYR A 220 22.73 -9.92 -15.37
C TYR A 220 22.69 -11.44 -15.58
N GLN A 221 23.25 -12.24 -14.67
CA GLN A 221 23.09 -13.70 -14.71
C GLN A 221 21.62 -14.12 -14.49
N VAL A 222 20.91 -13.44 -13.59
CA VAL A 222 19.48 -13.68 -13.37
C VAL A 222 18.67 -13.22 -14.58
N ASP A 223 19.03 -12.08 -15.18
CA ASP A 223 18.38 -11.60 -16.40
C ASP A 223 18.53 -12.58 -17.58
N GLU A 224 19.75 -13.09 -17.80
CA GLU A 224 20.03 -14.10 -18.84
C GLU A 224 19.28 -15.42 -18.59
N HIS A 225 19.14 -15.82 -17.33
CA HIS A 225 18.37 -17.00 -16.95
C HIS A 225 16.89 -16.86 -17.34
N TYR A 226 16.26 -15.74 -16.99
CA TYR A 226 14.88 -15.48 -17.37
C TYR A 226 14.71 -15.25 -18.88
N GLN A 227 15.69 -14.65 -19.55
CA GLN A 227 15.67 -14.51 -20.99
C GLN A 227 15.71 -15.88 -21.69
N THR A 228 16.43 -16.85 -21.13
CA THR A 228 16.49 -18.23 -21.65
C THR A 228 15.20 -19.00 -21.38
N GLU A 229 14.60 -18.83 -20.20
CA GLU A 229 13.41 -19.58 -19.79
C GLU A 229 12.11 -19.01 -20.37
N LEU A 230 11.95 -17.68 -20.34
CA LEU A 230 10.72 -16.97 -20.71
C LEU A 230 10.83 -16.27 -22.07
N GLY A 231 12.03 -16.18 -22.66
CA GLY A 231 12.25 -15.48 -23.93
C GLY A 231 12.20 -13.94 -23.84
N LEU A 232 12.19 -13.39 -22.62
CA LEU A 232 12.06 -11.95 -22.36
C LEU A 232 13.04 -11.53 -21.25
N PRO A 233 13.70 -10.35 -21.37
CA PRO A 233 14.50 -9.80 -20.28
C PRO A 233 13.59 -9.34 -19.13
N VAL A 234 14.06 -9.50 -17.90
CA VAL A 234 13.36 -9.03 -16.69
C VAL A 234 13.90 -7.69 -16.22
N VAL A 235 15.16 -7.36 -16.53
CA VAL A 235 15.80 -6.09 -16.19
C VAL A 235 15.72 -5.14 -17.37
N LYS A 236 15.07 -3.99 -17.16
CA LYS A 236 14.98 -2.94 -18.18
C LYS A 236 16.14 -1.95 -18.05
N HIS A 237 16.37 -1.43 -16.84
CA HIS A 237 17.47 -0.53 -16.54
C HIS A 237 18.06 -0.87 -15.17
N SER A 238 19.39 -0.76 -15.03
CA SER A 238 20.07 -0.86 -13.75
C SER A 238 20.92 0.38 -13.52
N PHE A 239 20.84 0.93 -12.32
CA PHE A 239 21.63 2.06 -11.88
C PHE A 239 22.39 1.67 -10.61
N LEU A 240 23.70 1.89 -10.61
CA LEU A 240 24.55 1.72 -9.43
C LEU A 240 25.25 3.04 -9.14
N ASN A 241 25.13 3.50 -7.90
CA ASN A 241 25.82 4.69 -7.40
C ASN A 241 26.55 4.36 -6.10
N MET A 242 27.72 4.97 -5.92
CA MET A 242 28.42 4.97 -4.63
C MET A 242 28.56 6.44 -4.19
N SER A 243 27.92 6.80 -3.07
CA SER A 243 27.81 8.21 -2.67
C SER A 243 28.96 8.67 -1.77
N ASP A 244 29.37 7.84 -0.79
CA ASP A 244 30.32 8.20 0.28
C ASP A 244 31.48 7.19 0.44
N ASP A 245 31.92 6.56 -0.66
CA ASP A 245 32.89 5.43 -0.70
C ASP A 245 32.56 4.22 0.19
N SER A 246 31.44 4.25 0.90
CA SER A 246 31.05 3.28 1.92
C SER A 246 29.59 2.85 1.80
N THR A 247 28.78 3.57 1.02
CA THR A 247 27.40 3.20 0.75
C THR A 247 27.20 3.08 -0.75
N MET A 248 26.79 1.90 -1.20
CA MET A 248 26.37 1.62 -2.57
C MET A 248 24.85 1.52 -2.63
N PHE A 249 24.25 2.19 -3.61
CA PHE A 249 22.83 2.13 -3.93
C PHE A 249 22.67 1.56 -5.33
N VAL A 250 21.99 0.42 -5.42
CA VAL A 250 21.63 -0.23 -6.67
C VAL A 250 20.12 -0.11 -6.84
N LEU A 251 19.68 0.46 -7.95
CA LEU A 251 18.30 0.55 -8.36
C LEU A 251 18.12 -0.21 -9.67
N VAL A 252 17.25 -1.21 -9.67
CA VAL A 252 16.92 -2.00 -10.85
C VAL A 252 15.47 -1.71 -11.22
N GLU A 253 15.24 -1.18 -12.41
CA GLU A 253 13.92 -1.07 -13.04
C GLU A 253 13.63 -2.39 -13.76
N LEU A 254 12.52 -3.03 -13.38
CA LEU A 254 12.05 -4.26 -13.99
C LEU A 254 11.19 -3.96 -15.22
N GLU A 255 11.12 -4.90 -16.15
CA GLU A 255 10.16 -4.84 -17.24
C GLU A 255 8.73 -4.92 -16.70
N LYS A 256 7.79 -4.16 -17.30
CA LYS A 256 6.46 -3.98 -16.70
C LYS A 256 5.65 -5.28 -16.69
N GLY A 257 5.01 -5.54 -15.55
CA GLY A 257 4.29 -6.78 -15.21
C GLY A 257 3.11 -7.20 -16.09
N GLU A 258 2.73 -6.46 -17.15
CA GLU A 258 1.79 -7.01 -18.16
C GLU A 258 2.43 -8.14 -18.96
N ASN A 259 3.76 -8.10 -19.16
CA ASN A 259 4.51 -9.11 -19.91
C ASN A 259 5.37 -10.03 -19.02
N LEU A 260 5.40 -9.77 -17.70
CA LEU A 260 6.25 -10.48 -16.76
C LEU A 260 5.43 -11.43 -15.88
N PRO A 261 5.50 -12.76 -16.09
CA PRO A 261 4.75 -13.73 -15.28
C PRO A 261 5.37 -13.98 -13.89
N VAL A 262 6.45 -13.26 -13.53
CA VAL A 262 7.21 -13.42 -12.29
C VAL A 262 7.14 -12.17 -11.43
N SER A 263 7.10 -12.36 -10.10
CA SER A 263 7.05 -11.26 -9.15
C SER A 263 8.43 -10.66 -8.92
N SER A 264 8.50 -9.38 -8.58
CA SER A 264 9.75 -8.75 -8.15
C SER A 264 10.35 -9.38 -6.88
N PHE A 265 9.53 -10.04 -6.06
CA PHE A 265 10.00 -10.85 -4.94
C PHE A 265 10.79 -12.08 -5.39
N ASP A 266 10.31 -12.76 -6.44
CA ASP A 266 10.94 -13.98 -6.96
C ASP A 266 12.30 -13.64 -7.61
N ILE A 267 12.31 -12.56 -8.41
CA ILE A 267 13.54 -12.03 -9.03
C ILE A 267 14.55 -11.63 -7.95
N LEU A 268 14.11 -10.95 -6.89
CA LEU A 268 14.97 -10.57 -5.77
C LEU A 268 15.54 -11.80 -5.04
N GLU A 269 14.74 -12.83 -4.79
CA GLU A 269 15.19 -14.05 -4.12
C GLU A 269 16.22 -14.81 -4.97
N GLN A 270 16.01 -14.89 -6.28
CA GLN A 270 16.97 -15.49 -7.19
C GLN A 270 18.25 -14.66 -7.29
N TRP A 271 18.15 -13.33 -7.36
CA TRP A 271 19.32 -12.45 -7.34
C TRP A 271 20.12 -12.60 -6.05
N LYS A 272 19.45 -12.66 -4.89
CA LYS A 272 20.11 -12.94 -3.60
C LYS A 272 20.85 -14.26 -3.58
N SER A 273 20.31 -15.28 -4.25
CA SER A 273 20.91 -16.61 -4.35
C SER A 273 22.10 -16.65 -5.33
N ALA A 274 22.12 -15.76 -6.33
CA ALA A 274 23.20 -15.64 -7.31
C ALA A 274 24.39 -14.79 -6.80
N ILE A 275 24.18 -13.93 -5.80
CA ILE A 275 25.23 -13.07 -5.24
C ILE A 275 26.27 -13.93 -4.51
N PRO A 276 27.56 -13.89 -4.91
CA PRO A 276 28.61 -14.61 -4.19
C PRO A 276 28.87 -13.98 -2.82
N PRO A 277 29.53 -14.69 -1.87
CA PRO A 277 29.92 -14.11 -0.59
C PRO A 277 30.74 -12.82 -0.77
N LEU A 278 30.20 -11.70 -0.30
CA LEU A 278 30.82 -10.39 -0.48
C LEU A 278 31.78 -10.08 0.68
N VAL A 279 32.99 -9.64 0.35
CA VAL A 279 34.03 -9.29 1.34
C VAL A 279 34.05 -7.79 1.57
N GLY A 280 34.11 -7.39 2.85
CA GLY A 280 34.12 -5.97 3.24
C GLY A 280 32.73 -5.34 3.25
N VAL A 281 31.66 -6.14 3.25
CA VAL A 281 30.28 -5.68 3.39
C VAL A 281 29.85 -5.77 4.85
N LYS A 282 29.35 -4.67 5.42
CA LYS A 282 28.77 -4.63 6.76
C LYS A 282 27.32 -5.10 6.74
N LYS A 283 26.53 -4.61 5.77
CA LYS A 283 25.08 -4.82 5.72
C LYS A 283 24.53 -4.67 4.30
N ILE A 284 23.50 -5.44 3.97
CA ILE A 284 22.75 -5.31 2.71
C ILE A 284 21.26 -5.25 3.01
N ARG A 285 20.60 -4.17 2.56
CA ARG A 285 19.15 -4.00 2.60
C ARG A 285 18.58 -4.23 1.21
N TYR A 286 17.55 -5.07 1.14
CA TYR A 286 16.85 -5.38 -0.10
C TYR A 286 15.41 -4.91 0.01
N GLU A 287 14.92 -4.20 -0.99
CA GLU A 287 13.53 -3.75 -1.07
C GLU A 287 12.99 -4.01 -2.48
N ALA A 288 11.92 -4.79 -2.57
CA ALA A 288 11.21 -5.07 -3.82
C ALA A 288 9.70 -4.83 -3.67
N SER A 289 9.27 -4.20 -2.58
CA SER A 289 7.87 -3.88 -2.34
C SER A 289 7.55 -2.39 -2.47
N ILE A 290 6.34 -2.09 -2.90
CA ILE A 290 5.82 -0.73 -2.92
C ILE A 290 5.58 -0.29 -1.47
N GLY A 291 6.33 0.71 -1.00
CA GLY A 291 6.09 1.34 0.29
C GLY A 291 7.28 1.29 1.24
N ARG A 292 7.03 0.94 2.50
CA ARG A 292 7.92 1.26 3.63
C ARG A 292 9.18 0.37 3.64
N SER A 293 10.33 0.99 3.39
CA SER A 293 11.67 0.36 3.36
C SER A 293 12.28 0.04 4.73
N THR A 294 11.46 -0.13 5.76
CA THR A 294 11.96 -0.32 7.12
C THR A 294 11.51 -1.64 7.72
N GLY A 295 12.38 -2.23 8.56
CA GLY A 295 12.09 -3.47 9.27
C GLY A 295 10.72 -3.44 9.95
N ASP A 296 10.07 -4.60 9.98
CA ASP A 296 8.70 -4.76 10.49
C ASP A 296 8.60 -4.33 11.97
N ILE A 297 9.69 -4.49 12.73
CA ILE A 297 9.82 -4.09 14.13
C ILE A 297 11.07 -3.21 14.30
N GLN A 298 10.93 -2.12 15.05
CA GLN A 298 12.03 -1.19 15.37
C GLN A 298 12.07 -0.89 16.86
N PHE A 299 13.28 -0.89 17.42
CA PHE A 299 13.54 -0.49 18.80
C PHE A 299 14.45 0.74 18.79
N SER A 300 14.15 1.71 19.66
CA SER A 300 14.99 2.90 19.86
C SER A 300 15.50 2.91 21.30
N LEU A 301 16.80 2.63 21.46
CA LEU A 301 17.47 2.68 22.75
C LEU A 301 17.94 4.11 23.03
N LYS A 302 17.54 4.67 24.18
CA LYS A 302 17.90 6.04 24.59
C LYS A 302 18.67 6.00 25.91
N GLY A 303 19.81 6.68 25.94
CA GLY A 303 20.71 6.67 27.08
C GLY A 303 21.75 7.78 26.99
N LYS A 304 22.44 8.05 28.10
CA LYS A 304 23.45 9.12 28.17
C LYS A 304 24.85 8.63 27.77
N GLU A 305 25.14 7.35 27.95
CA GLU A 305 26.47 6.78 27.74
C GLU A 305 26.47 5.77 26.59
N LEU A 306 27.34 6.02 25.59
CA LEU A 306 27.42 5.18 24.39
C LEU A 306 27.78 3.73 24.71
N ARG A 307 28.71 3.49 25.65
CA ARG A 307 29.11 2.14 26.05
C ARG A 307 27.95 1.32 26.63
N GLN A 308 27.08 1.96 27.42
CA GLN A 308 25.89 1.29 27.95
C GLN A 308 24.88 0.98 26.84
N LEU A 309 24.68 1.91 25.91
CA LEU A 309 23.81 1.69 24.75
C LEU A 309 24.30 0.55 23.85
N GLN A 310 25.61 0.44 23.64
CA GLN A 310 26.24 -0.65 22.89
C GLN A 310 25.96 -2.02 23.54
N GLN A 311 26.17 -2.12 24.85
CA GLN A 311 25.91 -3.35 25.61
C GLN A 311 24.42 -3.71 25.59
N ALA A 312 23.54 -2.72 25.79
CA ALA A 312 22.09 -2.92 25.76
C ALA A 312 21.60 -3.36 24.38
N ALA A 313 22.12 -2.75 23.30
CA ALA A 313 21.80 -3.15 21.93
C ALA A 313 22.21 -4.60 21.66
N GLN A 314 23.42 -4.99 22.08
CA GLN A 314 23.92 -6.34 21.86
C GLN A 314 23.14 -7.39 22.67
N ALA A 315 22.78 -7.09 23.92
CA ALA A 315 21.92 -7.95 24.73
C ALA A 315 20.52 -8.08 24.10
N LEU A 316 19.93 -6.98 23.65
CA LEU A 316 18.63 -6.99 22.99
C LEU A 316 18.64 -7.81 21.69
N LYS A 317 19.68 -7.65 20.86
CA LYS A 317 19.84 -8.45 19.63
C LYS A 317 19.92 -9.94 19.93
N TYR A 318 20.64 -10.32 20.99
CA TYR A 318 20.77 -11.71 21.41
C TYR A 318 19.42 -12.30 21.85
N GLU A 319 18.69 -11.59 22.70
CA GLU A 319 17.35 -12.02 23.13
C GLU A 319 16.37 -12.13 21.96
N ILE A 320 16.38 -11.14 21.04
CA ILE A 320 15.52 -11.17 19.85
C ILE A 320 15.86 -12.38 18.97
N SER A 321 17.15 -12.71 18.82
CA SER A 321 17.59 -13.85 18.00
C SER A 321 17.13 -15.22 18.50
N MET A 322 16.66 -15.32 19.74
CA MET A 322 16.10 -16.56 20.29
C MET A 322 14.64 -16.79 19.88
N PHE A 323 13.93 -15.76 19.41
CA PHE A 323 12.55 -15.91 18.98
C PHE A 323 12.48 -16.50 17.56
N ASP A 324 11.75 -17.59 17.43
CA ASP A 324 11.45 -18.22 16.14
C ASP A 324 10.75 -17.23 15.19
N GLY A 325 11.27 -17.13 13.96
CA GLY A 325 10.75 -16.21 12.93
C GLY A 325 11.43 -14.84 12.90
N THR A 326 12.43 -14.60 13.74
CA THR A 326 13.29 -13.41 13.62
C THR A 326 14.43 -13.65 12.64
N TYR A 327 14.68 -12.67 11.77
CA TYR A 327 15.76 -12.69 10.79
C TYR A 327 16.22 -11.26 10.51
N ASN A 328 17.43 -11.11 9.97
CA ASN A 328 18.04 -9.80 9.64
C ASN A 328 18.02 -8.79 10.82
N ILE A 329 18.48 -9.23 12.00
CA ILE A 329 18.57 -8.38 13.19
C ILE A 329 19.78 -7.45 13.08
N GLU A 330 19.53 -6.15 12.98
CA GLU A 330 20.53 -5.13 12.66
C GLU A 330 20.54 -4.01 13.70
N ASP A 331 21.67 -3.33 13.81
CA ASP A 331 21.82 -2.09 14.57
C ASP A 331 22.44 -1.00 13.68
N ASP A 332 22.22 0.25 14.06
CA ASP A 332 22.73 1.44 13.39
C ASP A 332 24.03 1.97 14.02
N LEU A 333 24.63 1.19 14.93
CA LEU A 333 25.80 1.62 15.66
C LEU A 333 27.01 1.68 14.71
N ALA A 334 27.57 2.88 14.56
CA ALA A 334 28.78 3.07 13.78
C ALA A 334 29.96 2.35 14.45
N SER A 335 30.76 1.63 13.66
CA SER A 335 32.04 1.09 14.13
C SER A 335 32.95 2.24 14.58
N GLN A 336 33.85 2.00 15.54
CA GLN A 336 34.80 3.01 15.97
C GLN A 336 35.65 3.46 14.77
N ASN A 337 35.55 4.74 14.43
CA ASN A 337 36.40 5.34 13.41
C ASN A 337 37.83 5.44 13.92
N GLN A 338 38.78 5.13 13.04
CA GLN A 338 40.16 5.54 13.25
C GLN A 338 40.29 7.00 12.81
N GLU A 339 40.50 7.89 13.77
CA GLU A 339 40.73 9.31 13.50
C GLU A 339 42.21 9.63 13.66
N ALA A 340 42.80 10.24 12.62
CA ALA A 340 44.15 10.78 12.70
C ALA A 340 44.10 12.19 13.32
N ILE A 341 44.40 12.28 14.62
CA ILE A 341 44.44 13.57 15.32
C ILE A 341 45.82 14.18 15.16
N LEU A 342 45.92 15.23 14.34
CA LEU A 342 47.15 15.99 14.16
C LEU A 342 47.40 16.89 15.38
N LYS A 343 48.57 16.76 15.98
CA LYS A 343 49.05 17.65 17.06
C LYS A 343 50.40 18.23 16.69
N LEU A 344 50.51 19.55 16.75
CA LEU A 344 51.77 20.24 16.48
C LEU A 344 52.72 20.08 17.66
N LYS A 345 53.99 19.76 17.39
CA LYS A 345 55.03 19.69 18.42
C LYS A 345 55.41 21.12 18.88
N PRO A 346 55.85 21.31 20.14
CA PRO A 346 56.27 22.63 20.64
C PRO A 346 57.34 23.31 19.79
N ILE A 347 58.26 22.54 19.20
CA ILE A 347 59.29 23.07 18.31
C ILE A 347 58.70 23.61 16.98
N GLY A 348 57.62 23.01 16.49
CA GLY A 348 56.92 23.50 15.30
C GLY A 348 56.21 24.83 15.56
N GLN A 349 55.61 24.98 16.76
CA GLN A 349 55.04 26.25 17.20
C GLN A 349 56.12 27.35 17.32
N ALA A 350 57.28 27.01 17.89
CA ALA A 350 58.40 27.94 18.02
C ALA A 350 58.99 28.39 16.67
N LEU A 351 58.88 27.55 15.63
CA LEU A 351 59.27 27.86 14.25
C LEU A 351 58.20 28.65 13.48
N GLY A 352 57.09 29.01 14.12
CA GLY A 352 55.99 29.78 13.51
C GLY A 352 55.01 28.96 12.68
N LEU A 353 55.08 27.63 12.71
CA LEU A 353 54.09 26.77 12.05
C LEU A 353 52.77 26.79 12.82
N THR A 354 51.67 26.83 12.09
CA THR A 354 50.33 26.64 12.65
C THR A 354 49.83 25.22 12.41
N LEU A 355 48.87 24.77 13.22
CA LEU A 355 48.18 23.51 12.95
C LEU A 355 47.47 23.53 11.58
N ALA A 356 47.03 24.71 11.14
CA ALA A 356 46.39 24.88 9.84
C ALA A 356 47.34 24.61 8.68
N ASP A 357 48.61 25.02 8.78
CA ASP A 357 49.63 24.77 7.74
C ASP A 357 49.87 23.27 7.57
N VAL A 358 50.06 22.56 8.68
CA VAL A 358 50.27 21.10 8.69
C VAL A 358 49.02 20.37 8.21
N ALA A 359 47.83 20.77 8.68
CA ALA A 359 46.57 20.14 8.27
C ALA A 359 46.31 20.34 6.77
N THR A 360 46.60 21.52 6.23
CA THR A 360 46.44 21.82 4.80
C THR A 360 47.40 20.99 3.96
N GLN A 361 48.66 20.86 4.38
CA GLN A 361 49.64 20.04 3.68
C GLN A 361 49.27 18.55 3.69
N VAL A 362 48.83 18.02 4.85
CA VAL A 362 48.32 16.65 4.94
C VAL A 362 47.11 16.46 4.04
N ARG A 363 46.15 17.39 4.06
CA ARG A 363 44.98 17.33 3.18
C ARG A 363 45.38 17.30 1.70
N HIS A 364 46.33 18.12 1.27
CA HIS A 364 46.82 18.12 -0.11
C HIS A 364 47.53 16.82 -0.48
N ALA A 365 48.22 16.17 0.46
CA ALA A 365 48.85 14.87 0.22
C ALA A 365 47.83 13.74 0.02
N PHE A 366 46.69 13.78 0.71
CA PHE A 366 45.66 12.73 0.63
C PHE A 366 44.56 12.99 -0.41
N TYR A 367 44.06 14.22 -0.49
CA TYR A 367 42.94 14.60 -1.36
C TYR A 367 43.38 15.34 -2.63
N GLY A 368 44.68 15.61 -2.76
CA GLY A 368 45.21 16.46 -3.82
C GLY A 368 44.99 17.95 -3.55
N TYR A 369 45.57 18.76 -4.44
CA TYR A 369 45.39 20.20 -4.48
C TYR A 369 44.89 20.58 -5.88
N GLU A 370 43.67 21.10 -5.98
CA GLU A 370 43.14 21.63 -7.23
C GLU A 370 43.88 22.95 -7.54
N VAL A 371 44.85 22.90 -8.46
CA VAL A 371 45.67 24.06 -8.85
C VAL A 371 44.91 24.94 -9.85
N ASP A 372 44.19 24.32 -10.78
CA ASP A 372 43.45 25.02 -11.82
C ASP A 372 42.29 24.16 -12.31
N ARG A 373 41.19 24.81 -12.73
CA ARG A 373 40.02 24.16 -13.32
C ARG A 373 39.90 24.61 -14.76
N VAL A 374 40.37 23.77 -15.68
CA VAL A 374 40.26 24.04 -17.11
C VAL A 374 38.88 23.65 -17.60
N LEU A 375 38.06 24.64 -17.98
CA LEU A 375 36.79 24.41 -18.67
C LEU A 375 37.09 23.87 -20.08
N ARG A 376 36.73 22.61 -20.32
CA ARG A 376 36.74 22.02 -21.66
C ARG A 376 35.32 22.06 -22.23
N ASP A 377 35.20 22.75 -23.35
CA ASP A 377 33.99 22.99 -24.14
C ASP A 377 32.91 23.84 -23.46
N LYS A 378 32.56 24.95 -24.15
CA LYS A 378 31.39 25.76 -23.85
C LYS A 378 30.17 25.07 -24.46
N GLU A 379 29.48 24.28 -23.65
CA GLU A 379 28.01 24.21 -23.66
C GLU A 379 27.47 24.33 -22.24
#